data_AF-A0A5D4GSP3-F1
#
_entry.id   AF-A0A5D4GSP3-F1
#
_cell.length_a   1.000
_cell.length_b   1.000
_cell.length_c   1.000
_cell.angle_alpha   90.00
_cell.angle_beta   90.00
_cell.angle_gamma   90.00
#
_symmetry.space_group_name_H-M   'P 1'
#
loop_
_entity.id
_entity.type
_entity.pdbx_description
1 polymer ?
#
loop_
_entity_poly.entity_id
_entity_poly.type
_entity_poly.pdbx_seq_one_letter_code
_entity_poly.pdbx_strand_id
1 'polypeptide(L)'
;MAGNSNQRFEAIEEPMGGWMVWDNARDFPAEFGEIVLVGLTGSTASEMTEILNDAAKRRPKAQPSRHARSEVIALHLRRSEG
;
A
#
# COMPACT_ATOMS: atom_id res chain seq x y z
N MET A 1 -2.20 -12.35 -23.97
CA MET A 1 -1.41 -11.80 -22.86
C MET A 1 -2.24 -11.98 -21.60
N ALA A 2 -1.92 -12.99 -20.79
CA ALA A 2 -2.68 -13.24 -19.56
C ALA A 2 -2.32 -12.15 -18.56
N GLY A 3 -3.23 -11.22 -18.30
CA GLY A 3 -3.09 -10.27 -17.20
C GLY A 3 -2.91 -11.07 -15.91
N ASN A 4 -1.79 -10.87 -15.23
CA ASN A 4 -1.52 -11.45 -13.91
C ASN A 4 -2.47 -10.80 -12.90
N SER A 5 -3.74 -11.22 -12.89
CA SER A 5 -4.85 -10.57 -12.20
C SER A 5 -4.87 -10.78 -10.67
N ASN A 6 -3.70 -10.97 -10.04
CA ASN A 6 -3.60 -11.16 -8.59
C ASN A 6 -2.27 -10.66 -7.99
N GLN A 7 -1.50 -9.86 -8.72
CA GLN A 7 -0.30 -9.22 -8.18
C GLN A 7 -0.69 -7.81 -7.72
N ARG A 8 -0.36 -7.45 -6.48
CA ARG A 8 -0.69 -6.13 -5.90
C ARG A 8 0.26 -5.06 -6.45
N PHE A 9 1.52 -5.43 -6.64
CA PHE A 9 2.55 -4.51 -7.09
C PHE A 9 2.88 -4.76 -8.56
N GLU A 10 3.18 -3.69 -9.30
CA GLU A 10 3.51 -3.74 -10.73
C GLU A 10 4.69 -2.82 -11.03
N ALA A 11 5.62 -3.25 -11.89
CA ALA A 11 6.69 -2.41 -12.39
C ALA A 11 6.20 -1.62 -13.61
N ILE A 12 6.29 -0.29 -13.57
CA ILE A 12 5.84 0.61 -14.63
C ILE A 12 7.03 1.45 -15.11
N GLU A 13 7.22 1.53 -16.42
CA GLU A 13 8.21 2.40 -17.04
C GLU A 13 7.72 3.86 -17.04
N GLU A 14 8.57 4.76 -16.56
CA GLU A 14 8.30 6.19 -16.52
C GLU A 14 8.64 6.84 -17.87
N PRO A 15 7.86 7.84 -18.34
CA PRO A 15 8.11 8.51 -19.63
C PRO A 15 9.51 9.12 -19.78
N MET A 16 10.21 9.40 -18.68
CA MET A 16 11.54 9.99 -18.66
C MET A 16 12.69 8.96 -18.65
N GLY A 17 12.38 7.66 -18.79
CA GLY A 17 13.39 6.60 -18.87
C GLY A 17 13.80 5.99 -17.53
N GLY A 18 12.94 6.10 -16.52
CA GLY A 18 13.06 5.41 -15.23
C GLY A 18 12.01 4.32 -15.08
N TRP A 19 12.03 3.60 -13.97
CA TRP A 19 11.00 2.65 -13.60
C TRP A 19 10.51 2.93 -12.18
N MET A 20 9.24 2.68 -11.94
CA MET A 20 8.65 2.71 -10.61
C MET A 20 7.95 1.40 -10.29
N VAL A 21 7.77 1.12 -9.01
CA VAL A 21 6.86 0.06 -8.56
C VAL A 21 5.56 0.72 -8.11
N TRP A 22 4.45 0.34 -8.70
CA TRP A 22 3.11 0.82 -8.39
C TRP A 22 2.40 -0.13 -7.44
N ASP A 23 1.75 0.40 -6.39
CA ASP A 23 0.86 -0.38 -5.52
C ASP A 23 -0.59 -0.20 -5.97
N ASN A 24 -1.11 -1.18 -6.72
CA ASN A 24 -2.47 -1.16 -7.25
C ASN A 24 -3.55 -1.15 -6.14
N ALA A 25 -3.22 -1.56 -4.91
CA ALA A 25 -4.19 -1.52 -3.80
C ALA A 25 -4.29 -0.14 -3.15
N ARG A 26 -3.22 0.67 -3.22
CA ARG A 26 -3.17 2.04 -2.67
C ARG A 26 -3.31 3.13 -3.73
N ASP A 27 -3.20 2.76 -5.00
CA ASP A 27 -3.16 3.68 -6.15
C ASP A 27 -2.08 4.76 -5.99
N PHE A 28 -0.88 4.32 -5.59
CA PHE A 28 0.26 5.18 -5.29
C PHE A 28 1.58 4.44 -5.54
N PRO A 29 2.71 5.15 -5.78
CA PRO A 29 4.02 4.51 -5.82
C PRO A 29 4.30 3.68 -4.55
N ALA A 30 4.80 2.47 -4.74
CA ALA A 30 5.08 1.56 -3.65
C ALA A 30 6.20 2.12 -2.75
N GLU A 31 6.04 1.90 -1.46
CA GLU A 31 6.99 2.31 -0.43
C GLU A 31 7.68 1.07 0.14
N PHE A 32 9.00 1.13 0.26
CA PHE A 32 9.79 0.15 0.99
C PHE A 32 10.43 0.83 2.21
N GLY A 33 9.84 0.62 3.39
CA GLY A 33 10.18 1.42 4.57
C GLY A 33 9.75 2.87 4.36
N GLU A 34 10.69 3.80 4.43
CA GLU A 34 10.47 5.24 4.18
C GLU A 34 10.85 5.68 2.76
N ILE A 35 11.27 4.75 1.90
CA ILE A 35 11.74 5.03 0.54
C ILE A 35 10.64 4.74 -0.47
N VAL A 36 10.37 5.72 -1.34
CA VAL A 36 9.45 5.57 -2.47
C VAL A 36 10.19 4.92 -3.65
N LEU A 37 9.63 3.87 -4.23
CA LEU A 37 10.24 3.08 -5.30
C LEU A 37 9.98 3.71 -6.69
N VAL A 38 10.66 4.82 -6.98
CA VAL A 38 10.61 5.58 -8.24
C VAL A 38 12.02 5.83 -8.80
N GLY A 39 12.15 6.13 -10.10
CA GLY A 39 13.44 6.40 -10.73
C GLY A 39 14.41 5.20 -10.72
N LEU A 40 13.88 3.99 -10.61
CA LEU A 40 14.65 2.74 -10.58
C LEU A 40 15.10 2.34 -11.98
N THR A 41 16.06 1.43 -12.05
CA THR A 41 16.32 0.70 -13.30
C THR A 41 15.25 -0.38 -13.49
N GLY A 42 15.01 -0.82 -14.74
CA GLY A 42 14.00 -1.86 -15.03
C GLY A 42 14.27 -3.18 -14.30
N SER A 43 15.55 -3.57 -14.16
CA SER A 43 15.94 -4.75 -13.39
C SER A 43 15.61 -4.60 -11.90
N THR A 44 15.93 -3.45 -11.30
CA THR A 44 15.62 -3.17 -9.89
C THR A 44 14.11 -3.11 -9.64
N ALA A 45 13.34 -2.48 -10.53
CA ALA A 45 11.89 -2.42 -10.41
C ALA A 45 11.25 -3.81 -10.51
N SER A 46 11.76 -4.66 -11.40
CA SER A 46 11.31 -6.05 -11.53
C SER A 46 11.58 -6.85 -10.24
N GLU A 47 12.81 -6.79 -9.72
CA GLU A 47 13.20 -7.50 -8.49
C GLU A 47 12.38 -7.03 -7.28
N MET A 48 12.20 -5.72 -7.11
CA MET A 48 11.38 -5.15 -6.05
C MET A 48 9.91 -5.57 -6.17
N THR A 49 9.38 -5.61 -7.39
CA THR A 49 8.01 -6.07 -7.65
C THR A 49 7.83 -7.53 -7.23
N GLU A 50 8.78 -8.41 -7.54
CA GLU A 50 8.74 -9.81 -7.12
C GLU A 50 8.79 -9.95 -5.59
N ILE A 51 9.72 -9.24 -4.93
CA ILE A 51 9.87 -9.24 -3.47
C ILE A 51 8.57 -8.78 -2.78
N LEU A 52 7.99 -7.67 -3.23
CA LEU A 52 6.79 -7.10 -2.64
C LEU A 52 5.57 -7.98 -2.86
N ASN A 53 5.43 -8.56 -4.03
CA ASN A 53 4.33 -9.48 -4.32
C ASN A 53 4.46 -10.81 -3.56
N ASP A 54 5.67 -11.33 -3.36
CA ASP A 54 5.89 -12.51 -2.53
C ASP A 54 5.62 -12.21 -1.05
N ALA A 55 6.07 -11.05 -0.54
CA ALA A 55 5.74 -10.60 0.80
C ALA A 55 4.23 -10.43 1.02
N ALA A 56 3.51 -9.92 0.01
CA ALA A 56 2.05 -9.80 0.05
C ALA A 56 1.34 -11.17 0.08
N LYS A 57 1.87 -12.18 -0.62
CA LYS A 57 1.33 -13.55 -0.61
C LYS A 57 1.55 -14.25 0.74
N ARG A 58 2.68 -13.98 1.40
CA ARG A 58 3.05 -14.58 2.69
C ARG A 58 2.30 -14.00 3.89
N ARG A 59 1.65 -12.83 3.74
CA ARG A 59 0.77 -12.29 4.78
C ARG A 59 -0.58 -13.04 4.73
N PRO A 60 -0.95 -13.83 5.76
CA PRO A 60 -2.28 -14.42 5.81
C PRO A 60 -3.33 -13.30 5.77
N LYS A 61 -4.40 -13.50 4.99
CA LYS A 61 -5.55 -12.59 4.85
C LYS A 61 -6.31 -12.45 6.18
N ALA A 62 -5.76 -11.71 7.13
CA ALA A 62 -6.46 -11.28 8.33
C ALA A 62 -5.73 -10.11 8.99
N GLN A 63 -6.04 -8.88 8.56
CA GLN A 63 -5.96 -7.76 9.47
C GLN A 63 -7.02 -6.71 9.10
N PRO A 64 -8.24 -6.79 9.67
CA PRO A 64 -9.05 -5.60 9.78
C PRO A 64 -8.24 -4.57 10.56
N SER A 65 -7.94 -3.44 9.92
CA SER A 65 -7.26 -2.31 10.53
C SER A 65 -7.97 -1.94 11.83
N ARG A 66 -7.33 -2.22 12.96
CA ARG A 66 -7.75 -1.75 14.29
C ARG A 66 -7.42 -0.26 14.42
N HIS A 67 -7.98 0.56 13.53
CA HIS A 67 -8.01 2.02 13.62
C HIS A 67 -9.30 2.54 12.98
N ALA A 68 -10.44 2.09 13.51
CA ALA A 68 -11.60 2.96 13.58
C ALA A 68 -11.33 3.98 14.69
N ARG A 69 -11.01 5.19 14.24
CA ARG A 69 -10.94 6.50 14.92
C ARG A 69 -11.42 6.55 16.38
N SER A 70 -10.51 6.99 17.25
CA SER A 70 -10.69 8.07 18.23
C SER A 70 -12.07 8.25 18.86
N GLU A 71 -12.32 7.57 19.99
CA GLU A 71 -13.26 8.09 20.99
C GLU A 71 -12.52 9.18 21.79
N VAL A 72 -12.58 10.42 21.28
CA VAL A 72 -12.21 11.60 22.06
C VAL A 72 -13.28 11.78 23.11
N ILE A 73 -12.84 11.83 24.36
CA ILE A 73 -13.61 12.14 25.55
C ILE A 73 -14.52 13.36 25.30
N ALA A 74 -15.83 13.15 25.35
CA ALA A 74 -16.80 14.22 25.57
C ALA A 74 -17.58 13.92 26.84
N LEU A 75 -16.93 14.20 27.97
CA LEU A 75 -17.61 14.44 29.23
C LEU A 75 -18.56 15.64 29.01
N HIS A 76 -19.86 15.41 28.91
CA HIS A 76 -20.86 16.44 29.14
C HIS A 76 -21.86 15.95 30.18
N LEU A 77 -21.44 16.09 31.44
CA LEU A 77 -22.36 16.26 32.54
C LEU A 77 -23.17 17.54 32.24
N ARG A 78 -24.51 17.45 32.16
CA ARG A 78 -25.47 18.22 32.98
C ARG A 78 -26.86 18.34 32.32
N ARG A 79 -27.84 17.92 33.13
CA ARG A 79 -29.19 18.49 33.36
C ARG A 79 -30.40 17.96 32.58
N SER A 80 -31.40 17.63 33.42
CA SER A 80 -32.86 17.57 33.19
C SER A 80 -33.31 16.49 32.20
N GLU A 81 -34.36 15.72 32.42
CA GLU A 81 -35.71 16.04 32.94
C GLU A 81 -36.23 14.77 33.66
N GLY A 82 -36.80 14.84 34.86
CA GLY A 82 -38.24 15.00 35.08
C GLY A 82 -38.69 14.00 36.15
#